data_AF-A0AAW8APF7-F1
#
_entry.id   AF-A0AAW8APF7-F1
#
_cell.length_a   1.000
_cell.length_b   1.000
_cell.length_c   1.000
_cell.angle_alpha   90.00
_cell.angle_beta   90.00
_cell.angle_gamma   90.00
#
_symmetry.space_group_name_H-M   'P 1'
#
loop_
_entity.id
_entity.type
_entity.pdbx_description
1 polymer ?
#
loop_
_entity_poly.entity_id
_entity_poly.type
_entity_poly.pdbx_seq_one_letter_code
_entity_poly.pdbx_strand_id
1 'polypeptide(L)' 'MIGNWNYGTGRRKSSVARVFIKKGTGQIIVNGKPIESYFGRGTSIMIAKQPLLLTNNGEVFDVKV' A
#
# COMPACT_ATOMS: atom_id res chain seq x y z
N MET A 1 7.56 -14.67 11.89
CA MET A 1 7.61 -13.27 11.42
C MET A 1 8.52 -13.20 10.21
N ILE A 2 8.04 -12.73 9.05
CA ILE A 2 8.89 -12.47 7.88
C ILE A 2 9.55 -11.09 8.11
N GLY A 3 10.62 -11.04 8.91
CA GLY A 3 11.38 -9.82 9.21
C GLY A 3 10.59 -8.66 9.85
N ASN A 4 11.13 -7.45 9.73
CA ASN A 4 10.59 -6.16 10.23
C ASN A 4 9.33 -5.66 9.46
N TRP A 5 8.59 -6.56 8.80
CA TRP A 5 7.41 -6.24 8.02
C TRP A 5 6.15 -6.67 8.78
N ASN A 6 5.21 -5.74 8.93
CA ASN A 6 3.86 -6.05 9.37
C ASN A 6 3.05 -6.53 8.17
N TYR A 7 2.27 -7.59 8.36
CA TYR A 7 1.48 -8.23 7.32
C TYR A 7 -0.01 -7.96 7.52
N GLY A 8 -0.72 -7.67 6.42
CA GLY A 8 -2.17 -7.53 6.37
C GLY A 8 -2.74 -8.13 5.10
N THR A 9 -3.97 -8.65 5.17
CA THR A 9 -4.71 -9.12 3.98
C THR A 9 -5.95 -8.27 3.76
N GLY A 10 -6.09 -7.71 2.55
CA GLY A 10 -7.30 -7.04 2.09
C GLY A 10 -8.08 -7.89 1.10
N ARG A 11 -9.42 -7.87 1.15
CA ARG A 11 -10.30 -8.57 0.20
C ARG A 11 -11.44 -7.66 -0.25
N ARG A 12 -11.72 -7.63 -1.56
CA ARG A 12 -12.87 -6.90 -2.14
C ARG A 12 -13.37 -7.63 -3.38
N LYS A 13 -14.65 -8.02 -3.40
CA LYS A 13 -15.23 -8.88 -4.46
C LYS A 13 -14.36 -10.15 -4.63
N SER A 14 -13.85 -10.41 -5.83
CA SER A 14 -12.92 -11.50 -6.14
C SER A 14 -11.44 -11.14 -5.95
N SER A 15 -11.11 -9.88 -5.62
CA SER A 15 -9.73 -9.41 -5.48
C SER A 15 -9.20 -9.64 -4.06
N VAL A 16 -7.94 -10.10 -3.97
CA VAL A 16 -7.19 -10.31 -2.72
C VAL A 16 -5.86 -9.57 -2.81
N ALA A 17 -5.54 -8.78 -1.79
CA ALA A 17 -4.28 -8.06 -1.66
C ALA A 17 -3.53 -8.53 -0.41
N ARG A 18 -2.27 -8.93 -0.57
CA ARG A 18 -1.37 -9.26 0.54
C ARG A 18 -0.43 -8.09 0.74
N VAL A 19 -0.62 -7.36 1.83
CA VAL A 19 0.06 -6.10 2.10
C VAL A 19 1.15 -6.34 3.12
N PHE A 20 2.36 -5.89 2.80
CA PHE A 20 3.49 -5.84 3.71
C PHE A 20 3.86 -4.39 3.94
N ILE A 21 3.90 -3.96 5.20
CA ILE A 21 4.22 -2.59 5.58
C ILE A 21 5.41 -2.56 6.53
N LYS A 22 6.34 -1.63 6.30
CA LYS A 22 7.46 -1.34 7.21
C LYS A 22 7.65 0.17 7.32
N LYS A 23 8.30 0.64 8.38
CA LYS A 23 8.78 2.04 8.44
C LYS A 23 9.83 2.27 7.35
N GLY A 24 9.75 3.41 6.67
CA GLY A 24 10.59 3.70 5.51
C GLY A 24 10.38 5.11 4.95
N THR A 25 10.32 5.20 3.63
CA THR A 25 10.36 6.45 2.84
C THR A 25 8.99 6.87 2.26
N GLY A 26 7.92 6.11 2.54
CA GLY A 26 6.59 6.39 1.97
C GLY A 26 6.36 5.74 0.61
N GLN A 27 7.24 4.84 0.17
CA GLN A 27 7.13 4.24 -1.16
C GLN A 27 6.06 3.15 -1.19
N ILE A 28 5.14 3.24 -2.16
CA ILE A 28 4.09 2.24 -2.38
C ILE A 28 4.35 1.52 -3.71
N ILE A 29 4.65 0.23 -3.63
CA ILE A 29 4.91 -0.64 -4.77
C ILE A 29 3.82 -1.71 -4.82
N VAL A 30 3.19 -1.85 -6.00
CA VAL A 30 2.15 -2.85 -6.27
C VAL A 30 2.60 -3.73 -7.42
N ASN A 31 2.74 -5.04 -7.20
CA ASN A 31 3.20 -6.00 -8.20
C ASN A 31 4.51 -5.59 -8.91
N GLY A 32 5.47 -5.05 -8.14
CA GLY A 32 6.77 -4.61 -8.64
C GLY A 32 6.76 -3.26 -9.38
N LYS A 33 5.62 -2.57 -9.46
CA LYS A 33 5.47 -1.26 -10.11
C LYS A 33 5.09 -0.17 -9.09
N PRO A 34 5.50 1.09 -9.30
CA PRO A 34 4.98 2.22 -8.52
C PRO A 34 3.46 2.30 -8.59
N ILE A 35 2.82 2.76 -7.51
CA ILE A 35 1.35 2.87 -7.41
C ILE A 35 0.72 3.63 -8.59
N GLU A 36 1.38 4.69 -9.07
CA GLU A 36 0.94 5.52 -10.20
C GLU A 36 1.02 4.80 -11.55
N SER A 37 1.99 3.90 -11.71
CA SER A 37 2.13 3.08 -12.92
C SER A 37 1.19 1.87 -12.91
N TYR A 38 0.85 1.35 -11.72
CA TYR A 38 -0.04 0.20 -11.58
C TYR A 38 -1.51 0.59 -11.72
N PHE A 39 -1.94 1.66 -11.05
CA PHE A 39 -3.32 2.14 -11.13
C PHE A 39 -3.47 3.20 -12.22
N GLY A 40 -4.16 2.87 -13.32
CA GLY A 40 -4.46 3.84 -14.37
C GLY A 40 -5.50 4.92 -13.99
N ARG A 41 -6.15 4.80 -12.82
CA ARG A 41 -7.17 5.75 -12.34
C ARG A 41 -6.69 6.46 -11.08
N GLY A 42 -6.61 7.79 -11.13
CA GLY A 42 -6.24 8.63 -9.98
C GLY A 42 -7.13 8.43 -8.75
N THR A 43 -8.42 8.14 -8.94
CA THR A 43 -9.34 7.83 -7.83
C THR A 43 -8.95 6.55 -7.08
N SER A 44 -8.37 5.56 -7.77
CA SER A 44 -7.91 4.33 -7.12
C SER A 44 -6.65 4.58 -6.29
N ILE A 45 -5.75 5.43 -6.77
CA ILE A 45 -4.57 5.88 -6.03
C ILE A 45 -4.98 6.65 -4.77
N MET A 46 -5.95 7.57 -4.90
CA MET A 46 -6.48 8.34 -3.79
C MET A 46 -7.07 7.43 -2.69
N ILE A 47 -7.91 6.47 -3.06
CA ILE A 47 -8.52 5.53 -2.11
C ILE A 47 -7.44 4.68 -1.40
N ALA A 48 -6.40 4.25 -2.11
CA ALA A 48 -5.31 3.48 -1.51
C ALA A 48 -4.48 4.31 -0.50
N LYS A 49 -4.34 5.63 -0.71
CA LYS A 49 -3.59 6.53 0.17
C LYS A 49 -4.41 7.05 1.37
N GLN A 50 -5.74 7.07 1.28
CA GLN A 50 -6.63 7.62 2.34
C GLN A 50 -6.35 7.09 3.76
N PRO A 51 -6.15 5.78 4.01
CA PRO A 51 -5.89 5.28 5.36
C PRO A 51 -4.57 5.79 5.96
N LEU A 52 -3.55 5.97 5.12
CA LEU A 52 -2.25 6.51 5.55
C LEU A 52 -2.35 8.01 5.84
N LEU A 53 -3.13 8.74 5.04
CA LEU A 53 -3.41 10.17 5.28
C LEU A 53 -4.21 10.38 6.57
N LEU A 54 -5.24 9.57 6.82
CA LEU A 54 -6.07 9.67 8.03
C LEU A 54 -5.25 9.51 9.32
N THR A 55 -4.22 8.66 9.28
CA THR A 55 -3.34 8.41 10.43
C THR A 55 -2.11 9.31 10.46
N ASN A 56 -2.03 10.31 9.57
CA ASN A 56 -0.86 11.18 9.38
C ASN A 56 0.45 10.44 9.10
N ASN A 57 0.37 9.27 8.45
CA ASN A 57 1.52 8.42 8.13
C ASN A 57 1.78 8.29 6.62
N GLY A 58 1.41 9.31 5.84
CA GLY A 58 1.50 9.30 4.38
C GLY A 58 2.91 9.00 3.84
N GLU A 59 3.94 9.45 4.54
CA GLU A 59 5.35 9.36 4.10
C GLU A 59 6.22 8.47 5.01
N VAL A 60 5.61 7.88 6.05
CA VAL A 60 6.35 7.18 7.13
C VAL A 60 6.59 5.70 6.81
N PHE A 61 5.76 5.11 5.95
CA PHE A 61 5.76 3.67 5.71
C PHE A 61 5.99 3.31 4.25
N ASP A 62 6.87 2.34 4.02
CA ASP A 62 6.95 1.65 2.73
C ASP A 62 5.93 0.51 2.70
N VAL A 63 5.18 0.43 1.62
CA VAL A 63 4.13 -0.57 1.41
C VAL A 63 4.45 -1.39 0.16
N LYS A 64 4.42 -2.72 0.32
CA LYS A 64 4.53 -3.67 -0.78
C LYS A 64 3.27 -4.52 -0.86
N VAL A 65 2.68 -4.57 -2.05
CA VAL A 65 1.48 -5.37 -2.38
C VAL A 65 1.75 -6.27 -3.55
#